data_AF-N9LXH1-F1
#
_entry.id   AF-N9LXH1-F1
#
_cell.length_a   1.000
_cell.length_b   1.000
_cell.length_c   1.000
_cell.angle_alpha   90.00
_cell.angle_beta   90.00
_cell.angle_gamma   90.00
#
_symmetry.space_group_name_H-M   'P 1'
#
loop_
_entity.id
_entity.type
_entity.pdbx_description
1 polymer ?
#
loop_
_entity_poly.entity_id
_entity_poly.type
_entity_poly.pdbx_seq_one_letter_code
_entity_poly.pdbx_strand_id
1 'polypeptide(L)'
;MENNQKPPTQSVGVEGFKADVYASDEVKIPWHDLIHIPKFQMFALEMSAGRYGDHGNVMEWIVGFVQDQSRSNGEQTFFHQYSEWHDKKGYWNNETVFGELK
;
A
#
# COMPACT_ATOMS: atom_id res chain seq x y z
N MET A 1 -33.40 19.69 24.29
CA MET A 1 -33.04 20.12 22.93
C MET A 1 -31.56 19.80 22.74
N GLU A 2 -31.32 18.89 21.80
CA GLU A 2 -30.07 18.41 21.18
C GLU A 2 -28.76 18.29 21.99
N ASN A 3 -28.39 17.04 22.25
CA ASN A 3 -27.06 16.61 22.67
C ASN A 3 -26.21 16.34 21.42
N ASN A 4 -25.35 17.29 21.04
CA ASN A 4 -24.51 17.22 19.84
C ASN A 4 -23.03 17.05 20.22
N GLN A 5 -22.69 15.90 20.83
CA GLN A 5 -21.29 15.51 21.03
C GLN A 5 -20.72 15.02 19.69
N LYS A 6 -19.77 15.79 19.13
CA LYS A 6 -18.99 15.38 17.95
C LYS A 6 -18.34 14.02 18.23
N PRO A 7 -18.35 13.08 17.27
CA PRO A 7 -17.70 11.78 17.44
C PRO A 7 -16.20 11.99 17.75
N PRO A 8 -15.60 11.13 18.58
CA PRO A 8 -14.21 11.27 19.03
C PRO A 8 -13.26 11.35 17.83
N THR A 9 -12.31 12.29 17.90
CA THR A 9 -11.24 12.47 16.91
C THR A 9 -10.53 11.13 16.69
N GLN A 10 -10.67 10.57 15.49
CA GLN A 10 -9.92 9.40 15.08
C GLN A 10 -8.49 9.85 14.78
N SER A 11 -7.62 9.68 15.76
CA SER A 11 -6.18 9.87 15.59
C SER A 11 -5.64 8.72 14.73
N VAL A 12 -5.43 8.98 13.45
CA VAL A 12 -4.62 8.10 12.60
C VAL A 12 -3.16 8.32 13.02
N GLY A 13 -2.60 7.35 13.75
CA GLY A 13 -1.19 7.32 14.06
C GLY A 13 -0.38 7.17 12.77
N VAL A 14 0.39 8.20 12.41
CA VAL A 14 1.47 8.07 11.45
C VAL A 14 2.69 7.66 12.26
N GLU A 15 3.00 6.36 12.30
CA GLU A 15 4.26 5.88 12.84
C GLU A 15 5.39 6.26 11.88
N GLY A 16 6.35 7.04 12.38
CA GLY A 16 7.54 7.46 11.65
C GLY A 16 8.49 6.28 11.40
N PHE A 17 8.97 6.22 10.17
CA PHE A 17 9.71 5.11 9.57
C PHE A 17 11.05 4.79 10.27
N LYS A 18 11.25 3.52 10.67
CA LYS A 18 12.57 2.98 11.02
C LYS A 18 13.32 2.60 9.75
N ALA A 19 14.23 3.47 9.32
CA ALA A 19 15.00 3.34 8.06
C ALA A 19 16.24 2.44 8.16
N ASP A 20 16.28 1.42 9.04
CA ASP A 20 17.56 0.83 9.46
C ASP A 20 17.84 -0.63 9.02
N VAL A 21 17.07 -1.25 8.12
CA VAL A 21 17.27 -2.71 7.82
C VAL A 21 17.22 -3.08 6.33
N TYR A 22 17.53 -2.18 5.40
CA TYR A 22 17.51 -2.52 3.96
C TYR A 22 18.79 -2.18 3.19
N ALA A 23 19.93 -2.05 3.89
CA ALA A 23 21.22 -1.97 3.23
C ALA A 23 21.75 -3.39 2.92
N SER A 24 22.02 -3.64 1.63
CA SER A 24 22.79 -4.77 1.08
C SER A 24 22.10 -6.13 0.95
N ASP A 25 21.09 -6.23 0.09
CA ASP A 25 21.01 -7.27 -0.96
C ASP A 25 19.91 -6.81 -1.93
N GLU A 26 20.24 -6.52 -3.19
CA GLU A 26 19.29 -5.93 -4.15
C GLU A 26 18.23 -6.96 -4.61
N VAL A 27 17.36 -7.38 -3.70
CA VAL A 27 16.17 -8.15 -4.03
C VAL A 27 15.24 -7.24 -4.81
N LYS A 28 15.32 -7.31 -6.14
CA LYS A 28 14.43 -6.58 -7.04
C LYS A 28 13.01 -7.06 -6.80
N ILE A 29 12.14 -6.12 -6.43
CA ILE A 29 10.74 -6.46 -6.19
C ILE A 29 10.06 -6.54 -7.56
N PRO A 30 9.33 -7.62 -7.88
CA PRO A 30 8.69 -7.80 -9.17
C PRO A 30 7.41 -6.94 -9.28
N TRP A 31 7.59 -5.61 -9.35
CA TRP A 31 6.47 -4.66 -9.42
C TRP A 31 5.56 -4.91 -10.62
N HIS A 32 6.12 -5.37 -11.74
CA HIS A 32 5.34 -5.70 -12.92
C HIS A 32 4.32 -6.80 -12.64
N ASP A 33 4.66 -7.79 -11.82
CA ASP A 33 3.72 -8.84 -11.45
C ASP A 33 2.74 -8.34 -10.37
N LEU A 34 3.25 -7.57 -9.40
CA LEU A 34 2.42 -7.02 -8.31
C LEU A 34 1.30 -6.10 -8.80
N ILE A 35 1.54 -5.24 -9.81
CA ILE A 35 0.49 -4.33 -10.34
C ILE A 35 -0.73 -5.06 -10.92
N HIS A 36 -0.56 -6.32 -11.31
CA HIS A 36 -1.65 -7.16 -11.84
C HIS A 36 -2.44 -7.87 -10.74
N ILE A 37 -1.96 -7.86 -9.49
CA ILE A 37 -2.63 -8.49 -8.37
C ILE A 37 -3.76 -7.57 -7.88
N PRO A 38 -5.02 -8.05 -7.79
CA PRO A 38 -6.15 -7.24 -7.33
C PRO A 38 -5.95 -6.63 -5.93
N LYS A 39 -5.23 -7.33 -5.05
CA LYS A 39 -4.89 -6.88 -3.70
C LYS A 39 -3.96 -5.68 -3.71
N PHE A 40 -2.95 -5.70 -4.57
CA PHE A 40 -2.05 -4.58 -4.74
C PHE A 40 -2.76 -3.38 -5.39
N GLN A 41 -3.68 -3.62 -6.33
CA GLN A 41 -4.51 -2.56 -6.92
C GLN A 41 -5.41 -1.89 -5.86
N MET A 42 -6.02 -2.69 -4.97
CA MET A 42 -6.75 -2.18 -3.81
C MET A 42 -5.86 -1.35 -2.88
N PHE A 43 -4.67 -1.84 -2.55
CA PHE A 43 -3.69 -1.09 -1.77
C PHE A 43 -3.34 0.24 -2.44
N ALA A 44 -3.02 0.24 -3.73
CA ALA A 44 -2.68 1.44 -4.49
C ALA A 44 -3.84 2.44 -4.52
N LEU A 45 -5.08 1.98 -4.62
CA LEU A 45 -6.27 2.83 -4.58
C LEU A 45 -6.49 3.47 -3.21
N GLU A 46 -6.30 2.70 -2.13
CA GLU A 46 -6.39 3.21 -0.76
C GLU A 46 -5.26 4.21 -0.45
N MET A 47 -4.03 3.89 -0.87
CA MET A 47 -2.84 4.72 -0.66
C MET A 47 -2.90 6.01 -1.49
N SER A 48 -3.44 5.97 -2.70
CA SER A 48 -3.60 7.15 -3.53
C SER A 48 -4.71 8.08 -3.04
N ALA A 49 -5.60 7.62 -2.16
CA ALA A 49 -6.73 8.37 -1.61
C ALA A 49 -7.57 9.07 -2.71
N GLY A 50 -7.69 8.46 -3.88
CA GLY A 50 -8.38 9.03 -5.04
C GLY A 50 -7.68 10.24 -5.70
N ARG A 51 -6.41 10.49 -5.36
CA ARG A 51 -5.59 11.55 -5.96
C ARG A 51 -4.89 11.12 -7.25
N TYR A 52 -4.77 9.81 -7.48
CA TYR A 52 -4.24 9.25 -8.72
C TYR A 52 -5.39 8.72 -9.58
N GLY A 53 -5.56 9.33 -10.76
CA GLY A 53 -6.45 8.86 -11.82
C GLY A 53 -7.94 8.81 -11.49
N ASP A 54 -8.72 8.36 -12.46
CA ASP A 54 -10.12 7.98 -12.26
C ASP A 54 -10.19 6.57 -11.64
N HIS A 55 -11.19 6.32 -10.78
CA HIS A 55 -11.39 5.02 -10.13
C HIS A 55 -11.74 3.91 -11.15
N GLY A 56 -12.09 4.27 -12.39
CA GLY A 56 -12.51 3.35 -13.44
C GLY A 56 -11.40 2.47 -14.02
N ASN A 57 -10.13 2.89 -13.97
CA ASN A 57 -9.03 2.07 -14.49
C ASN A 57 -7.69 2.30 -13.75
N VAL A 58 -7.48 1.50 -12.71
CA VAL A 58 -6.24 1.49 -11.93
C VAL A 58 -4.99 1.25 -12.79
N MET A 59 -5.10 0.47 -13.88
CA MET A 59 -3.95 0.10 -14.71
C MET A 59 -3.36 1.28 -15.49
N GLU A 60 -4.12 2.34 -15.73
CA GLU A 60 -3.63 3.52 -16.47
C GLU A 60 -2.62 4.34 -15.65
N TRP A 61 -2.71 4.29 -14.33
CA TRP A 61 -1.90 5.14 -13.45
C TRP A 61 -1.04 4.37 -12.45
N ILE A 62 -1.34 3.11 -12.16
CA ILE A 62 -0.64 2.34 -11.13
C ILE A 62 0.87 2.22 -11.40
N VAL A 63 1.28 2.09 -12.66
CA VAL A 63 2.70 2.04 -13.02
C VAL A 63 3.42 3.34 -12.65
N GLY A 64 2.81 4.48 -12.99
CA GLY A 64 3.34 5.80 -12.64
C GLY A 64 3.37 6.02 -11.13
N PHE A 65 2.31 5.59 -10.44
CA PHE A 65 2.22 5.63 -8.98
C PHE A 65 3.33 4.82 -8.31
N VAL A 66 3.56 3.57 -8.73
CA VAL A 66 4.65 2.73 -8.18
C VAL A 66 6.01 3.37 -8.43
N GLN A 67 6.24 3.94 -9.61
CA GLN A 67 7.49 4.65 -9.92
C GLN A 67 7.68 5.89 -9.04
N ASP A 68 6.63 6.69 -8.82
CA ASP A 68 6.65 7.87 -7.95
C ASP A 68 6.93 7.46 -6.49
N GLN A 69 6.20 6.47 -5.97
CA GLN A 69 6.40 5.96 -4.60
C GLN A 69 7.79 5.34 -4.42
N SER A 70 8.29 4.59 -5.40
CA SER A 70 9.63 4.01 -5.33
C SER A 70 10.72 5.09 -5.32
N ARG A 71 10.53 6.20 -6.04
CA ARG A 71 11.47 7.33 -6.06
C ARG A 71 11.39 8.17 -4.78
N SER A 72 10.18 8.39 -4.25
CA SER A 72 9.97 9.24 -3.08
C SER A 72 10.30 8.53 -1.76
N ASN A 73 9.87 7.28 -1.60
CA ASN A 73 9.95 6.55 -0.32
C ASN A 73 11.01 5.44 -0.33
N GLY A 74 11.50 5.06 -1.50
CA GLY A 74 12.35 3.89 -1.70
C GLY A 74 11.53 2.63 -1.98
N GLU A 75 12.02 1.82 -2.92
CA GLU A 75 11.35 0.61 -3.40
C GLU A 75 11.02 -0.39 -2.27
N GLN A 76 12.00 -0.69 -1.42
CA GLN A 76 11.85 -1.61 -0.30
C GLN A 76 10.85 -1.10 0.75
N THR A 77 10.90 0.20 1.05
CA THR A 77 9.95 0.84 1.98
C THR A 77 8.53 0.70 1.47
N PHE A 78 8.32 0.95 0.17
CA PHE A 78 7.01 0.88 -0.43
C PHE A 78 6.46 -0.56 -0.45
N PHE A 79 7.32 -1.55 -0.72
CA PHE A 79 6.92 -2.96 -0.63
C PHE A 79 6.60 -3.41 0.80
N HIS A 80 7.35 -2.92 1.78
CA HIS A 80 7.05 -3.19 3.19
C HIS A 80 5.67 -2.65 3.57
N GLN A 81 5.33 -1.42 3.17
CA GLN A 81 4.00 -0.84 3.41
C GLN A 81 2.88 -1.70 2.81
N TYR A 82 3.08 -2.23 1.60
CA TYR A 82 2.13 -3.15 1.00
C TYR A 82 2.02 -4.46 1.81
N SER A 83 3.14 -5.03 2.27
CA SER A 83 3.14 -6.24 3.11
C SER A 83 2.41 -6.02 4.42
N GLU A 84 2.64 -4.89 5.10
CA GLU A 84 1.93 -4.55 6.34
C GLU A 84 0.44 -4.32 6.10
N TRP A 85 0.08 -3.65 5.01
CA TRP A 85 -1.32 -3.48 4.61
C TRP A 85 -2.00 -4.83 4.36
N HIS A 86 -1.30 -5.74 3.67
CA HIS A 86 -1.80 -7.08 3.38
C HIS A 86 -2.05 -7.89 4.66
N ASP A 87 -1.11 -7.85 5.60
CA ASP A 87 -1.22 -8.53 6.91
C ASP A 87 -2.38 -7.92 7.74
N LYS A 88 -2.44 -6.59 7.83
CA LYS A 88 -3.46 -5.85 8.59
C LYS A 88 -4.88 -6.07 8.10
N LYS A 89 -5.07 -6.26 6.79
CA LYS A 89 -6.41 -6.55 6.22
C LYS A 89 -6.93 -7.89 6.71
N GLY A 90 -6.08 -8.90 6.94
CA GLY A 90 -6.46 -10.19 7.53
C GLY A 90 -7.45 -11.04 6.72
N TYR A 91 -7.88 -10.57 5.54
CA TYR A 91 -8.80 -11.28 4.64
C TYR A 91 -8.08 -12.31 3.76
N TRP A 92 -6.74 -12.24 3.66
CA TRP A 92 -5.92 -13.04 2.76
C TRP A 92 -4.90 -13.91 3.49
N ASN A 93 -5.32 -14.54 4.60
CA ASN A 93 -4.43 -15.37 5.44
C ASN A 93 -3.84 -16.58 4.70
N ASN A 94 -4.55 -17.06 3.67
CA ASN A 94 -4.18 -18.20 2.85
C ASN A 94 -3.38 -17.81 1.61
N GLU A 95 -3.02 -16.54 1.44
CA GLU A 95 -2.25 -16.07 0.30
C GLU A 95 -0.99 -15.33 0.75
N THR A 96 0.07 -15.42 -0.04
CA THR A 96 1.27 -14.59 0.13
C THR A 96 1.01 -13.17 -0.37
N VAL A 97 1.91 -12.25 -0.03
CA VAL A 97 1.89 -10.87 -0.55
C VAL A 97 2.00 -10.84 -2.09
N PHE A 98 2.56 -11.87 -2.69
CA PHE A 98 2.65 -12.08 -4.14
C PHE A 98 1.43 -12.78 -4.74
N GLY A 99 0.37 -13.05 -3.95
CA GLY A 99 -0.85 -13.68 -4.44
C GLY A 99 -0.77 -15.20 -4.63
N GLU A 100 0.28 -15.84 -4.12
CA GLU A 100 0.40 -17.30 -4.16
C GLU A 100 -0.41 -17.92 -3.02
N LEU A 101 -1.16 -18.99 -3.28
CA LEU A 101 -1.85 -19.74 -2.25
C LEU A 101 -0.84 -20.52 -1.40
N LYS A 102 -0.99 -20.47 -0.08
CA LYS A 102 -0.20 -21.25 0.88
C LYS A 102 -0.61 -22.72 0.93
#